data_AF-A0A9E3FSQ6-F1
#
_entry.id   AF-A0A9E3FSQ6-F1
#
_cell.length_a   1.000
_cell.length_b   1.000
_cell.length_c   1.000
_cell.angle_alpha   90.00
_cell.angle_beta   90.00
_cell.angle_gamma   90.00
#
_symmetry.space_group_name_H-M   'P 1'
#
loop_
_entity.id
_entity.type
_entity.pdbx_description
1 polymer ?
#
loop_
_entity_poly.entity_id
_entity_poly.type
_entity_poly.pdbx_seq_one_letter_code
_entity_poly.pdbx_strand_id
1 'polypeptide(L)'
;MKIQDSAPAVEQARATFEAAASDIDLHEPGELSITRVPLQDLRRRRRRDISTSTGAISLVERDGVLHWRLGPIVPVGARVHRRFRVRSLGRTIAKKEFVALGQNEIGGYLESLDRQLTPHWGLSQWDTVQKKLTSSPAVLNQGKILLFIHGNFSSGQHLFDEIRKAPNGDHFLTRAGDHYQQILAFDHPTVSVSPMINAVDLRRALAGSMAQIDVVCHSRGGLVARWWLESFGGQSGQRRAIFVGSPLTGTSLASPARLRAGLNVLANFSKLLGTAAMGVPFMKAPAALLRVIGSVVGVTSRAPLLDAALAMIPGLNGQSRIENNAELIRLNQGSWASTSYSFVVSDFETGNRFAKRKRAAQKPS
;
A
#
# COMPACT_ATOMS: atom_id res chain seq x y z
N MET A 1 3.98 14.44 -31.30
CA MET A 1 3.20 14.74 -30.07
C MET A 1 4.14 15.47 -29.14
N LYS A 2 3.95 16.78 -28.96
CA LYS A 2 4.80 17.63 -28.11
C LYS A 2 4.72 17.10 -26.67
N ILE A 3 5.89 16.95 -26.04
CA ILE A 3 6.02 16.64 -24.61
C ILE A 3 5.40 17.84 -23.86
N GLN A 4 4.17 17.67 -23.38
CA GLN A 4 3.54 18.62 -22.47
C GLN A 4 4.37 18.66 -21.17
N ASP A 5 4.60 19.86 -20.66
CA ASP A 5 5.44 20.15 -19.49
C ASP A 5 5.23 19.18 -18.33
N SER A 6 6.22 18.32 -18.09
CA SER A 6 6.24 17.44 -16.91
C SER A 6 6.67 18.17 -15.64
N ALA A 7 7.15 19.41 -15.74
CA ALA A 7 7.65 20.23 -14.64
C ALA A 7 6.66 20.38 -13.45
N PRO A 8 5.38 20.77 -13.65
CA PRO A 8 4.44 20.94 -12.53
C PRO A 8 4.13 19.63 -11.80
N ALA A 9 3.99 18.51 -12.51
CA ALA A 9 3.71 17.21 -11.89
C ALA A 9 4.90 16.67 -11.08
N VAL A 10 6.12 16.93 -11.54
CA VAL A 10 7.33 16.54 -10.82
C VAL A 10 7.54 17.39 -9.58
N GLU A 11 7.26 18.69 -9.67
CA GLU A 11 7.34 19.60 -8.53
C GLU A 11 6.29 19.27 -7.45
N GLN A 12 5.07 18.93 -7.86
CA GLN A 12 4.04 18.44 -6.94
C GLN A 12 4.48 17.13 -6.27
N ALA A 13 5.02 16.16 -7.03
CA ALA A 13 5.51 14.91 -6.45
C ALA A 13 6.67 15.14 -5.46
N ARG A 14 7.54 16.12 -5.73
CA ARG A 14 8.60 16.56 -4.81
C ARG A 14 7.98 17.09 -3.52
N ALA A 15 7.11 18.10 -3.61
CA ALA A 15 6.47 18.72 -2.46
C ALA A 15 5.68 17.70 -1.60
N THR A 16 4.92 16.79 -2.22
CA THR A 16 4.19 15.74 -1.50
C THR A 16 5.13 14.78 -0.79
N PHE A 17 6.27 14.43 -1.40
CA PHE A 17 7.26 13.58 -0.73
C PHE A 17 7.94 14.29 0.45
N GLU A 18 8.29 15.56 0.28
CA GLU A 18 8.86 16.39 1.35
C GLU A 18 7.90 16.48 2.54
N ALA A 19 6.61 16.74 2.29
CA ALA A 19 5.58 16.75 3.32
C ALA A 19 5.35 15.38 3.98
N ALA A 20 5.53 14.29 3.22
CA ALA A 20 5.40 12.94 3.77
C ALA A 20 6.60 12.55 4.65
N ALA A 21 7.79 13.09 4.39
CA ALA A 21 9.05 12.66 4.99
C ALA A 21 9.16 12.96 6.50
N SER A 22 8.65 14.10 6.95
CA SER A 22 8.67 14.51 8.37
C SER A 22 8.00 13.49 9.27
N ASP A 23 6.87 12.95 8.82
CA ASP A 23 5.98 12.14 9.64
C ASP A 23 6.44 10.67 9.79
N ILE A 24 7.39 10.25 8.96
CA ILE A 24 7.97 8.90 8.97
C ILE A 24 9.46 8.92 9.32
N ASP A 25 9.91 10.02 9.95
CA ASP A 25 11.24 10.20 10.52
C ASP A 25 12.34 9.92 9.48
N LEU A 26 12.20 10.68 8.38
CA LEU A 26 13.17 10.80 7.30
C LEU A 26 13.83 12.18 7.36
N HIS A 27 15.16 12.22 7.20
CA HIS A 27 16.00 13.38 7.45
C HIS A 27 16.54 13.99 6.16
N GLU A 28 16.95 15.26 6.20
CA GLU A 28 17.59 15.91 5.06
C GLU A 28 18.97 15.29 4.74
N PRO A 29 19.38 15.26 3.46
CA PRO A 29 20.70 14.77 3.10
C PRO A 29 21.82 15.51 3.82
N GLY A 30 22.63 14.79 4.60
CA GLY A 30 23.76 15.37 5.34
C GLY A 30 23.49 15.62 6.83
N GLU A 31 22.24 15.66 7.29
CA GLU A 31 21.91 15.80 8.72
C GLU A 31 22.47 14.63 9.54
N LEU A 32 22.37 13.43 8.98
CA LEU A 32 22.84 12.20 9.63
C LEU A 32 24.35 11.94 9.46
N SER A 33 25.08 12.84 8.77
CA SER A 33 26.51 12.68 8.45
C SER A 33 27.45 13.21 9.55
N ILE A 34 26.91 13.78 10.61
CA ILE A 34 27.67 14.40 11.71
C ILE A 34 27.87 13.41 12.86
N THR A 35 28.56 12.30 12.59
CA THR A 35 29.23 11.53 13.66
C THR A 35 30.45 10.82 13.06
N ARG A 36 31.58 11.54 12.98
CA ARG A 36 32.86 10.94 12.58
C ARG A 36 33.35 10.04 13.71
N VAL A 37 33.27 8.72 13.54
CA VAL A 37 34.06 7.79 14.36
C VAL A 37 35.46 7.69 13.73
N PRO A 38 36.54 8.07 14.42
CA PRO A 38 37.90 7.94 13.91
C PRO A 38 38.24 6.47 13.60
N LEU A 39 38.99 6.24 12.52
CA LEU A 39 39.44 4.90 12.08
C LEU A 39 40.21 4.09 13.15
N GLN A 40 40.69 4.77 14.20
CA GLN A 40 41.45 4.19 15.30
C GLN A 40 40.54 3.45 16.30
N ASP A 41 39.27 3.85 16.42
CA ASP A 41 38.30 3.22 17.32
C ASP A 41 37.67 1.95 16.74
N LEU A 42 37.72 1.77 15.42
CA LEU A 42 37.23 0.58 14.71
C LEU A 42 38.06 -0.69 15.00
N ARG A 43 39.29 -0.57 15.49
CA ARG A 43 40.17 -1.72 15.76
C ARG A 43 40.12 -2.23 17.20
N ARG A 44 39.47 -1.51 18.14
CA ARG A 44 39.46 -1.87 19.57
C ARG A 44 38.11 -2.18 20.18
N ARG A 45 36.98 -1.96 19.48
CA ARG A 45 35.65 -2.24 20.03
C ARG A 45 35.03 -3.51 19.45
N ARG A 46 35.08 -4.57 20.25
CA ARG A 46 34.25 -5.77 20.12
C ARG A 46 32.78 -5.34 20.30
N ARG A 47 32.00 -5.36 19.20
CA ARG A 47 30.52 -5.28 19.12
C ARG A 47 29.84 -4.07 19.79
N ARG A 48 29.07 -3.34 18.96
CA ARG A 48 28.10 -2.26 19.27
C ARG A 48 28.71 -0.87 19.41
N ASP A 49 28.81 -0.21 18.26
CA ASP A 49 28.34 1.15 18.03
C ASP A 49 28.45 1.40 16.52
N ILE A 50 27.39 1.00 15.80
CA ILE A 50 27.24 1.30 14.37
C ILE A 50 26.78 2.75 14.31
N SER A 51 27.57 3.62 13.70
CA SER A 51 27.15 4.98 13.29
C SER A 51 25.78 4.88 12.61
N THR A 52 24.75 5.41 13.27
CA THR A 52 23.33 5.04 13.16
C THR A 52 22.64 5.65 11.94
N SER A 53 23.21 5.50 10.75
CA SER A 53 22.64 5.99 9.49
C SER A 53 22.79 4.89 8.44
N THR A 54 21.68 4.35 7.95
CA THR A 54 21.72 3.08 7.19
C THR A 54 21.50 3.28 5.70
N GLY A 55 20.82 4.35 5.29
CA GLY A 55 20.58 4.58 3.87
C GLY A 55 19.83 5.86 3.54
N ALA A 56 19.52 5.98 2.26
CA ALA A 56 18.73 7.04 1.69
C ALA A 56 17.62 6.48 0.79
N ILE A 57 16.46 7.12 0.85
CA ILE A 57 15.34 6.89 -0.05
C ILE A 57 15.33 8.05 -1.05
N SER A 58 15.28 7.73 -2.35
CA SER A 58 15.22 8.72 -3.42
C SER A 58 14.01 8.48 -4.30
N LEU A 59 13.38 9.57 -4.72
CA LEU A 59 12.45 9.60 -5.84
C LEU A 59 13.23 10.05 -7.09
N VAL A 60 13.19 9.25 -8.15
CA VAL A 60 13.98 9.46 -9.36
C VAL A 60 13.08 9.48 -10.58
N GLU A 61 13.14 10.53 -11.39
CA GLU A 61 12.44 10.63 -12.67
C GLU A 61 13.30 10.05 -13.79
N ARG A 62 12.72 9.14 -14.57
CA ARG A 62 13.32 8.61 -15.79
C ARG A 62 12.25 8.52 -16.87
N ASP A 63 12.52 9.13 -18.02
CA ASP A 63 11.61 9.10 -19.18
C ASP A 63 10.17 9.52 -18.83
N GLY A 64 10.01 10.49 -17.91
CA GLY A 64 8.73 10.98 -17.43
C GLY A 64 8.02 10.10 -16.39
N VAL A 65 8.66 9.03 -15.90
CA VAL A 65 8.13 8.10 -14.90
C VAL A 65 8.91 8.23 -13.60
N LEU A 66 8.21 8.24 -12.47
CA LEU A 66 8.81 8.31 -11.14
C LEU A 66 9.17 6.91 -10.62
N HIS A 67 10.34 6.78 -10.02
CA HIS A 67 10.85 5.54 -9.46
C HIS A 67 11.37 5.74 -8.06
N TRP A 68 10.96 4.88 -7.14
CA TRP A 68 11.53 4.79 -5.81
C TRP A 68 12.86 4.04 -5.84
N ARG A 69 13.83 4.55 -5.10
CA ARG A 69 15.16 3.93 -4.97
C ARG A 69 15.62 3.96 -3.51
N LEU A 70 16.04 2.80 -3.03
CA LEU A 70 16.82 2.66 -1.81
C LEU A 70 18.31 2.70 -2.21
N GLY A 71 19.08 3.64 -1.66
CA GLY A 71 20.50 3.85 -1.98
C GLY A 71 21.35 4.17 -0.75
N PRO A 72 22.68 3.99 -0.78
CA PRO A 72 23.54 4.36 0.35
C PRO A 72 23.56 5.88 0.54
N ILE A 73 23.95 6.33 1.73
CA ILE A 73 24.28 7.73 1.98
C ILE A 73 25.57 8.05 1.20
N VAL A 74 25.55 9.11 0.40
CA VAL A 74 26.72 9.58 -0.38
C VAL A 74 27.07 10.97 0.15
N PRO A 75 28.30 11.20 0.66
CA PRO A 75 28.69 12.48 1.23
C PRO A 75 28.59 13.62 0.21
N VAL A 76 28.11 14.78 0.67
CA VAL A 76 28.12 16.02 -0.11
C VAL A 76 29.58 16.39 -0.40
N GLY A 77 29.95 16.46 -1.69
CA GLY A 77 31.31 16.81 -2.13
C GLY A 77 32.25 15.64 -2.48
N ALA A 78 31.81 14.38 -2.39
CA ALA A 78 32.60 13.26 -2.89
C ALA A 78 32.77 13.35 -4.42
N ARG A 79 34.01 13.57 -4.90
CA ARG A 79 34.35 13.45 -6.32
C ARG A 79 34.11 12.00 -6.74
N VAL A 80 33.00 11.75 -7.43
CA VAL A 80 32.71 10.47 -8.08
C VAL A 80 33.86 10.20 -9.05
N HIS A 81 34.82 9.38 -8.65
CA HIS A 81 35.90 8.95 -9.53
C HIS A 81 35.26 8.31 -10.76
N ARG A 82 35.60 8.84 -11.94
CA ARG A 82 35.13 8.51 -13.29
C ARG A 82 35.21 7.01 -13.69
N ARG A 83 35.51 6.09 -12.78
CA ARG A 83 35.60 4.64 -13.03
C ARG A 83 34.27 3.90 -12.87
N PHE A 84 33.28 4.46 -12.17
CA PHE A 84 31.90 3.98 -12.28
C PHE A 84 31.15 4.87 -13.25
N ARG A 85 31.13 4.47 -14.52
CA ARG A 85 30.22 5.03 -15.52
C ARG A 85 28.80 4.61 -15.13
N VAL A 86 28.22 5.32 -14.16
CA VAL A 86 26.82 5.18 -13.77
C VAL A 86 26.01 5.57 -15.00
N ARG A 87 25.60 4.55 -15.76
CA ARG A 87 24.59 4.66 -16.83
C ARG A 87 23.44 5.52 -16.28
N SER A 88 23.11 6.60 -16.98
CA SER A 88 22.00 7.53 -16.71
C SER A 88 20.91 6.89 -15.84
N LEU A 89 20.96 7.15 -14.52
CA LEU A 89 20.04 6.56 -13.54
C LEU A 89 18.72 7.35 -13.44
N GLY A 90 18.51 8.35 -14.30
CA GLY A 90 17.42 9.33 -14.17
C GLY A 90 17.78 10.51 -13.27
N ARG A 91 16.92 11.53 -13.25
CA ARG A 91 17.05 12.75 -12.45
C ARG A 91 16.50 12.51 -11.05
N THR A 92 17.32 12.63 -10.01
CA THR A 92 16.82 12.58 -8.63
C THR A 92 15.96 13.81 -8.37
N ILE A 93 14.70 13.60 -8.02
CA ILE A 93 13.71 14.64 -7.74
C ILE A 93 13.75 15.03 -6.26
N ALA A 94 13.85 14.03 -5.40
CA ALA A 94 13.95 14.21 -3.96
C ALA A 94 14.75 13.06 -3.33
N LYS A 95 15.38 13.34 -2.20
CA LYS A 95 16.19 12.38 -1.45
C LYS A 95 16.07 12.67 0.04
N LYS A 96 15.83 11.64 0.84
CA LYS A 96 15.88 11.68 2.29
C LYS A 96 16.74 10.56 2.86
N GLU A 97 17.33 10.78 4.02
CA GLU A 97 18.15 9.81 4.75
C GLU A 97 17.36 9.23 5.92
N PHE A 98 17.67 8.00 6.32
CA PHE A 98 16.99 7.35 7.44
C PHE A 98 17.94 6.59 8.34
N VAL A 99 17.56 6.54 9.61
CA VAL A 99 18.14 5.64 10.62
C VAL A 99 17.42 4.29 10.54
N ALA A 100 18.18 3.19 10.47
CA ALA A 100 17.58 1.87 10.52
C ALA A 100 16.85 1.66 11.84
N LEU A 101 15.68 1.04 11.75
CA LEU A 101 14.92 0.58 12.90
C LEU A 101 15.72 -0.47 13.67
N GLY A 102 15.79 -0.29 14.98
CA GLY A 102 16.45 -1.16 15.94
C GLY A 102 15.66 -2.44 16.25
N GLN A 103 16.13 -3.17 17.26
CA GLN A 103 15.49 -4.41 17.70
C GLN A 103 14.08 -4.13 18.24
N ASN A 104 13.08 -4.90 17.77
CA ASN A 104 11.67 -4.76 18.15
C ASN A 104 10.98 -3.43 17.77
N GLU A 105 11.64 -2.57 16.99
CA GLU A 105 11.06 -1.28 16.57
C GLU A 105 10.19 -1.40 15.32
N ILE A 106 10.39 -2.43 14.49
CA ILE A 106 9.64 -2.62 13.24
C ILE A 106 8.14 -2.73 13.51
N GLY A 107 7.71 -3.55 14.47
CA GLY A 107 6.29 -3.71 14.79
C GLY A 107 5.64 -2.38 15.22
N GLY A 108 6.27 -1.67 16.15
CA GLY A 108 5.79 -0.36 16.62
C GLY A 108 5.78 0.70 15.51
N TYR A 109 6.76 0.68 14.60
CA TYR A 109 6.79 1.55 13.44
C TYR A 109 5.67 1.25 12.43
N LEU A 110 5.39 -0.03 12.17
CA LEU A 110 4.27 -0.42 11.31
C LEU A 110 2.93 -0.01 11.91
N GLU A 111 2.77 -0.17 13.23
CA GLU A 111 1.55 0.25 13.93
C GLU A 111 1.37 1.78 13.89
N SER A 112 2.45 2.54 14.13
CA SER A 112 2.39 4.00 14.05
C SER A 112 2.04 4.46 12.63
N LEU A 113 2.56 3.78 11.60
CA LEU A 113 2.20 4.03 10.21
C LEU A 113 0.72 3.77 9.95
N ASP A 114 0.16 2.66 10.43
CA ASP A 114 -1.28 2.38 10.29
C ASP A 114 -2.13 3.41 11.03
N ARG A 115 -1.74 3.87 12.22
CA ARG A 115 -2.47 4.96 12.92
C ARG A 115 -2.45 6.28 12.17
N GLN A 116 -1.40 6.57 11.41
CA GLN A 116 -1.32 7.76 10.57
C GLN A 116 -2.17 7.64 9.30
N LEU A 117 -2.24 6.45 8.69
CA LEU A 117 -2.96 6.21 7.44
C LEU A 117 -4.47 5.94 7.67
N THR A 118 -4.78 5.28 8.77
CA THR A 118 -6.12 4.82 9.15
C THR A 118 -6.30 5.11 10.65
N PRO A 119 -6.62 6.35 11.04
CA PRO A 119 -6.62 6.77 12.46
C PRO A 119 -7.76 6.18 13.29
N HIS A 120 -8.84 5.74 12.64
CA HIS A 120 -9.98 5.09 13.28
C HIS A 120 -10.04 3.66 12.79
N TRP A 121 -10.15 2.68 13.68
CA TRP A 121 -10.33 1.27 13.34
C TRP A 121 -11.69 0.79 13.83
N GLY A 122 -12.28 -0.18 13.14
CA GLY A 122 -13.60 -0.70 13.43
C GLY A 122 -14.66 -0.16 12.47
N LEU A 123 -15.92 -0.22 12.90
CA LEU A 123 -17.05 0.19 12.07
C LEU A 123 -17.30 1.69 12.18
N SER A 124 -17.61 2.29 11.04
CA SER A 124 -18.17 3.63 10.92
C SER A 124 -19.44 3.56 10.06
N GLN A 125 -20.42 4.42 10.31
CA GLN A 125 -21.66 4.48 9.54
C GLN A 125 -21.67 5.69 8.62
N TRP A 126 -22.11 5.49 7.37
CA TRP A 126 -22.33 6.57 6.43
C TRP A 126 -23.67 7.24 6.71
N ASP A 127 -23.63 8.54 6.99
CA ASP A 127 -24.79 9.40 7.05
C ASP A 127 -25.05 9.97 5.64
N THR A 128 -26.15 9.55 5.02
CA THR A 128 -26.54 9.96 3.66
C THR A 128 -26.93 11.43 3.57
N VAL A 129 -27.40 12.04 4.67
CA VAL A 129 -27.80 13.44 4.74
C VAL A 129 -26.57 14.32 4.94
N GLN A 130 -25.73 13.97 5.92
CA GLN A 130 -24.54 14.75 6.29
C GLN A 130 -23.34 14.44 5.37
N LYS A 131 -23.44 13.42 4.54
CA LYS A 131 -22.40 12.93 3.62
C LYS A 131 -21.05 12.73 4.32
N LYS A 132 -21.07 12.07 5.48
CA LYS A 132 -19.88 11.79 6.28
C LYS A 132 -19.99 10.45 7.01
N LEU A 133 -18.84 9.92 7.42
CA LEU A 133 -18.79 8.77 8.32
C LEU A 133 -18.88 9.20 9.79
N THR A 134 -19.60 8.43 10.59
CA THR A 134 -19.66 8.52 12.05
C THR A 134 -19.11 7.25 12.67
N SER A 135 -18.16 7.38 13.60
CA SER A 135 -17.47 6.24 14.22
C SER A 135 -18.38 5.46 15.19
N SER A 136 -18.08 4.18 15.38
CA SER A 136 -18.68 3.31 16.41
C SER A 136 -20.22 3.26 16.39
N PRO A 137 -20.84 2.95 15.23
CA PRO A 137 -22.29 2.84 15.15
C PRO A 137 -22.79 1.60 15.88
N ALA A 138 -24.02 1.65 16.39
CA ALA A 138 -24.74 0.45 16.77
C ALA A 138 -25.09 -0.35 15.50
N VAL A 139 -24.62 -1.60 15.42
CA VAL A 139 -24.90 -2.47 14.26
C VAL A 139 -26.34 -2.97 14.34
N LEU A 140 -27.08 -2.87 13.24
CA LEU A 140 -28.44 -3.40 13.17
C LEU A 140 -28.46 -4.92 13.42
N ASN A 141 -29.38 -5.36 14.28
CA ASN A 141 -29.55 -6.79 14.57
C ASN A 141 -30.25 -7.53 13.42
N GLN A 142 -31.22 -6.91 12.76
CA GLN A 142 -31.93 -7.47 11.61
C GLN A 142 -32.06 -6.40 10.52
N GLY A 143 -32.37 -6.83 9.30
CA GLY A 143 -32.53 -5.92 8.16
C GLY A 143 -31.46 -6.08 7.08
N LYS A 144 -31.15 -5.00 6.36
CA LYS A 144 -30.18 -4.99 5.26
C LYS A 144 -29.07 -3.97 5.50
N ILE A 145 -27.83 -4.45 5.52
CA ILE A 145 -26.61 -3.67 5.69
C ILE A 145 -25.77 -3.73 4.42
N LEU A 146 -25.28 -2.58 3.97
CA LEU A 146 -24.21 -2.48 2.97
C LEU A 146 -22.89 -2.19 3.69
N LEU A 147 -21.89 -3.04 3.53
CA LEU A 147 -20.59 -2.91 4.17
C LEU A 147 -19.50 -2.62 3.14
N PHE A 148 -18.77 -1.52 3.31
CA PHE A 148 -17.58 -1.19 2.55
C PHE A 148 -16.30 -1.61 3.28
N ILE A 149 -15.35 -2.22 2.57
CA ILE A 149 -14.03 -2.59 3.11
C ILE A 149 -12.94 -2.04 2.18
N HIS A 150 -12.09 -1.16 2.70
CA HIS A 150 -11.06 -0.47 1.93
C HIS A 150 -9.80 -1.31 1.69
N GLY A 151 -8.90 -0.79 0.84
CA GLY A 151 -7.64 -1.43 0.46
C GLY A 151 -6.44 -0.95 1.29
N ASN A 152 -5.22 -1.23 0.79
CA ASN A 152 -3.98 -0.77 1.43
C ASN A 152 -3.89 0.75 1.50
N PHE A 153 -3.23 1.26 2.55
CA PHE A 153 -2.85 2.67 2.68
C PHE A 153 -4.04 3.62 2.52
N SER A 154 -5.21 3.22 3.01
CA SER A 154 -6.48 3.90 2.80
C SER A 154 -7.32 3.88 4.07
N SER A 155 -8.50 4.48 4.01
CA SER A 155 -9.51 4.50 5.07
C SER A 155 -10.91 4.54 4.43
N GLY A 156 -11.93 4.25 5.21
CA GLY A 156 -13.34 4.37 4.87
C GLY A 156 -13.66 5.80 4.45
N GLN A 157 -13.20 6.82 5.18
CA GLN A 157 -13.47 8.20 4.81
C GLN A 157 -12.90 8.52 3.43
N HIS A 158 -11.65 8.11 3.15
CA HIS A 158 -11.05 8.31 1.84
C HIS A 158 -11.79 7.55 0.73
N LEU A 159 -12.22 6.32 0.98
CA LEU A 159 -13.01 5.53 0.03
C LEU A 159 -14.33 6.24 -0.33
N PHE A 160 -15.06 6.74 0.66
CA PHE A 160 -16.30 7.49 0.42
C PHE A 160 -16.05 8.82 -0.29
N ASP A 161 -14.98 9.54 0.05
CA ASP A 161 -14.59 10.77 -0.66
C ASP A 161 -14.29 10.51 -2.14
N GLU A 162 -13.57 9.42 -2.47
CA GLU A 162 -13.29 9.05 -3.85
C GLU A 162 -14.55 8.58 -4.59
N ILE A 163 -15.45 7.83 -3.94
CA ILE A 163 -16.75 7.49 -4.51
C ILE A 163 -17.51 8.77 -4.86
N ARG A 164 -17.63 9.73 -3.94
CA ARG A 164 -18.36 10.99 -4.18
C ARG A 164 -17.78 11.83 -5.32
N LYS A 165 -16.45 11.84 -5.46
CA LYS A 165 -15.78 12.54 -6.57
C LYS A 165 -15.97 11.84 -7.93
N ALA A 166 -16.26 10.54 -7.94
CA ALA A 166 -16.48 9.80 -9.17
C ALA A 166 -17.80 10.23 -9.85
N PRO A 167 -17.88 10.17 -11.19
CA PRO A 167 -19.13 10.41 -11.90
C PRO A 167 -20.25 9.52 -11.36
N ASN A 168 -21.40 10.13 -11.04
CA ASN A 168 -22.57 9.47 -10.44
C ASN A 168 -22.37 8.86 -9.04
N GLY A 169 -21.26 9.13 -8.36
CA GLY A 169 -20.95 8.55 -7.05
C GLY A 169 -21.94 8.95 -5.95
N ASP A 170 -22.31 10.24 -5.89
CA ASP A 170 -23.33 10.73 -4.96
C ASP A 170 -24.68 10.03 -5.20
N HIS A 171 -25.09 9.89 -6.47
CA HIS A 171 -26.34 9.19 -6.82
C HIS A 171 -26.30 7.70 -6.44
N PHE A 172 -25.15 7.05 -6.60
CA PHE A 172 -24.95 5.68 -6.13
C PHE A 172 -25.13 5.56 -4.60
N LEU A 173 -24.53 6.47 -3.82
CA LEU A 173 -24.67 6.47 -2.36
C LEU A 173 -26.10 6.79 -1.91
N THR A 174 -26.79 7.71 -2.58
CA THR A 174 -28.22 7.98 -2.33
C THR A 174 -29.06 6.74 -2.57
N ARG A 175 -28.91 6.09 -3.73
CA ARG A 175 -29.64 4.86 -4.06
C ARG A 175 -29.32 3.70 -3.11
N ALA A 176 -28.09 3.63 -2.61
CA ALA A 176 -27.74 2.69 -1.56
C ALA A 176 -28.52 2.99 -0.27
N GLY A 177 -28.66 4.26 0.10
CA GLY A 177 -29.48 4.68 1.25
C GLY A 177 -30.96 4.30 1.13
N ASP A 178 -31.49 4.27 -0.09
CA ASP A 178 -32.88 3.84 -0.34
C ASP A 178 -33.07 2.32 -0.21
N HIS A 179 -32.01 1.53 -0.42
CA HIS A 179 -32.08 0.05 -0.43
C HIS A 179 -31.63 -0.60 0.89
N TYR A 180 -30.68 0.03 1.58
CA TYR A 180 -30.06 -0.50 2.80
C TYR A 180 -30.42 0.38 3.99
N GLN A 181 -30.79 -0.26 5.09
CA GLN A 181 -31.14 0.45 6.33
C GLN A 181 -29.89 0.97 7.06
N GLN A 182 -28.73 0.38 6.79
CA GLN A 182 -27.46 0.84 7.32
C GLN A 182 -26.36 0.66 6.28
N ILE A 183 -25.55 1.70 6.10
CA ILE A 183 -24.35 1.67 5.27
C ILE A 183 -23.16 1.83 6.20
N LEU A 184 -22.28 0.84 6.21
CA LEU A 184 -21.11 0.77 7.08
C LEU A 184 -19.82 0.82 6.26
N ALA A 185 -18.76 1.34 6.87
CA ALA A 185 -17.38 1.19 6.45
C ALA A 185 -16.64 0.44 7.56
N PHE A 186 -15.80 -0.53 7.20
CA PHE A 186 -14.87 -1.15 8.13
C PHE A 186 -13.47 -0.63 7.87
N ASP A 187 -12.96 0.14 8.83
CA ASP A 187 -11.59 0.60 8.86
C ASP A 187 -10.70 -0.42 9.58
N HIS A 188 -9.55 -0.72 8.97
CA HIS A 188 -8.61 -1.70 9.53
C HIS A 188 -7.15 -1.34 9.23
N PRO A 189 -6.20 -1.74 10.09
CA PRO A 189 -4.78 -1.65 9.79
C PRO A 189 -4.44 -2.40 8.49
N THR A 190 -3.57 -1.83 7.67
CA THR A 190 -3.27 -2.35 6.33
C THR A 190 -1.84 -2.86 6.19
N VAL A 191 -0.95 -2.49 7.12
CA VAL A 191 0.48 -2.79 7.04
C VAL A 191 0.95 -3.69 8.20
N SER A 192 0.64 -3.31 9.43
CA SER A 192 1.06 -3.99 10.66
C SER A 192 0.32 -5.29 10.92
N VAL A 193 -0.92 -5.40 10.45
CA VAL A 193 -1.81 -6.54 10.72
C VAL A 193 -2.17 -7.24 9.41
N SER A 194 -2.31 -8.57 9.44
CA SER A 194 -2.64 -9.36 8.27
C SER A 194 -4.16 -9.38 7.96
N PRO A 195 -4.57 -9.67 6.71
CA PRO A 195 -5.98 -9.70 6.34
C PRO A 195 -6.82 -10.66 7.19
N MET A 196 -6.25 -11.81 7.59
CA MET A 196 -6.95 -12.80 8.41
C MET A 196 -7.29 -12.25 9.79
N ILE A 197 -6.34 -11.58 10.45
CA ILE A 197 -6.58 -10.97 11.77
C ILE A 197 -7.60 -9.83 11.67
N ASN A 198 -7.53 -9.00 10.64
CA ASN A 198 -8.55 -7.96 10.40
C ASN A 198 -9.95 -8.56 10.23
N ALA A 199 -10.06 -9.77 9.65
CA ALA A 199 -11.35 -10.44 9.51
C ALA A 199 -11.90 -10.95 10.85
N VAL A 200 -11.04 -11.31 11.81
CA VAL A 200 -11.43 -11.59 13.19
C VAL A 200 -11.99 -10.33 13.85
N ASP A 201 -11.36 -9.18 13.64
CA ASP A 201 -11.85 -7.91 14.18
C ASP A 201 -13.19 -7.50 13.56
N LEU A 202 -13.36 -7.71 12.25
CA LEU A 202 -14.65 -7.52 11.59
C LEU A 202 -15.73 -8.45 12.17
N ARG A 203 -15.39 -9.71 12.43
CA ARG A 203 -16.32 -10.67 13.07
C ARG A 203 -16.75 -10.18 14.45
N ARG A 204 -15.82 -9.64 15.25
CA ARG A 204 -16.13 -9.07 16.57
C ARG A 204 -17.02 -7.83 16.46
N ALA A 205 -16.73 -6.95 15.50
CA ALA A 205 -17.50 -5.72 15.30
C ALA A 205 -18.93 -5.98 14.84
N LEU A 206 -19.18 -7.08 14.12
CA LEU A 206 -20.50 -7.51 13.66
C LEU A 206 -21.14 -8.58 14.58
N ALA A 207 -20.58 -8.83 15.76
CA ALA A 207 -21.07 -9.86 16.66
C ALA A 207 -22.53 -9.58 17.07
N GLY A 208 -23.35 -10.63 17.11
CA GLY A 208 -24.76 -10.55 17.48
C GLY A 208 -25.71 -10.12 16.36
N SER A 209 -25.22 -9.58 15.24
CA SER A 209 -26.08 -9.22 14.11
C SER A 209 -26.53 -10.45 13.30
N MET A 210 -27.82 -10.46 12.97
CA MET A 210 -28.49 -11.42 12.09
C MET A 210 -28.92 -10.79 10.75
N ALA A 211 -28.51 -9.54 10.49
CA ALA A 211 -28.88 -8.80 9.28
C ALA A 211 -28.32 -9.46 8.02
N GLN A 212 -28.97 -9.21 6.88
CA GLN A 212 -28.42 -9.49 5.56
C GLN A 212 -27.32 -8.47 5.29
N ILE A 213 -26.12 -8.94 4.93
CA ILE A 213 -24.95 -8.07 4.73
C ILE A 213 -24.41 -8.27 3.32
N ASP A 214 -24.47 -7.20 2.54
CA ASP A 214 -23.82 -7.12 1.24
C ASP A 214 -22.51 -6.36 1.38
N VAL A 215 -21.43 -6.92 0.86
CA VAL A 215 -20.08 -6.37 1.01
C VAL A 215 -19.61 -5.80 -0.33
N VAL A 216 -19.09 -4.58 -0.30
CA VAL A 216 -18.30 -4.00 -1.40
C VAL A 216 -16.87 -3.83 -0.88
N CYS A 217 -15.93 -4.54 -1.48
CA CYS A 217 -14.56 -4.57 -0.99
C CYS A 217 -13.58 -4.22 -2.11
N HIS A 218 -12.58 -3.41 -1.77
CA HIS A 218 -11.60 -2.90 -2.72
C HIS A 218 -10.20 -3.43 -2.39
N SER A 219 -9.46 -3.87 -3.42
CA SER A 219 -8.06 -4.29 -3.28
C SER A 219 -7.89 -5.31 -2.15
N ARG A 220 -6.90 -5.12 -1.24
CA ARG A 220 -6.65 -5.99 -0.06
C ARG A 220 -7.90 -6.23 0.80
N GLY A 221 -8.83 -5.28 0.86
CA GLY A 221 -10.08 -5.43 1.61
C GLY A 221 -10.90 -6.64 1.17
N GLY A 222 -10.74 -7.10 -0.07
CA GLY A 222 -11.34 -8.35 -0.55
C GLY A 222 -10.79 -9.60 0.14
N LEU A 223 -9.54 -9.61 0.57
CA LEU A 223 -9.00 -10.72 1.36
C LEU A 223 -9.57 -10.74 2.78
N VAL A 224 -9.77 -9.55 3.38
CA VAL A 224 -10.47 -9.42 4.67
C VAL A 224 -11.91 -9.92 4.54
N ALA A 225 -12.63 -9.50 3.50
CA ALA A 225 -13.99 -9.93 3.21
C ALA A 225 -14.08 -11.46 3.03
N ARG A 226 -13.18 -12.05 2.23
CA ARG A 226 -13.15 -13.51 2.02
C ARG A 226 -12.87 -14.26 3.31
N TRP A 227 -11.85 -13.87 4.06
CA TRP A 227 -11.56 -14.49 5.35
C TRP A 227 -12.78 -14.45 6.27
N TRP A 228 -13.46 -13.30 6.33
CA TRP A 228 -14.65 -13.15 7.16
C TRP A 228 -15.82 -14.02 6.68
N LEU A 229 -16.14 -13.98 5.39
CA LEU A 229 -17.25 -14.72 4.80
C LEU A 229 -17.04 -16.24 4.85
N GLU A 230 -15.83 -16.70 4.51
CA GLU A 230 -15.54 -18.13 4.39
C GLU A 230 -15.20 -18.79 5.73
N SER A 231 -14.63 -18.05 6.69
CA SER A 231 -14.30 -18.60 8.01
C SER A 231 -15.37 -18.37 9.07
N PHE A 232 -16.17 -17.30 8.95
CA PHE A 232 -17.14 -16.90 9.99
C PHE A 232 -18.57 -16.67 9.46
N GLY A 233 -18.78 -16.70 8.14
CA GLY A 233 -20.08 -16.39 7.50
C GLY A 233 -21.15 -17.47 7.63
N GLY A 234 -20.91 -18.54 8.39
CA GLY A 234 -21.86 -19.65 8.55
C GLY A 234 -23.02 -19.41 9.53
N GLN A 235 -23.09 -18.27 10.23
CA GLN A 235 -23.93 -18.17 11.45
C GLN A 235 -25.24 -17.37 11.34
N SER A 236 -25.48 -16.54 10.30
CA SER A 236 -26.79 -15.84 10.16
C SER A 236 -26.93 -14.92 8.94
N GLY A 237 -28.06 -14.91 8.23
CA GLY A 237 -28.36 -13.95 7.16
C GLY A 237 -27.69 -14.26 5.80
N GLN A 238 -28.37 -13.90 4.71
CA GLN A 238 -27.81 -13.97 3.35
C GLN A 238 -26.66 -12.97 3.22
N ARG A 239 -25.53 -13.43 2.66
CA ARG A 239 -24.35 -12.58 2.42
C ARG A 239 -23.96 -12.61 0.95
N ARG A 240 -23.62 -11.45 0.40
CA ARG A 240 -23.07 -11.31 -0.95
C ARG A 240 -21.82 -10.45 -0.87
N ALA A 241 -20.87 -10.64 -1.80
CA ALA A 241 -19.73 -9.75 -1.89
C ALA A 241 -19.40 -9.36 -3.33
N ILE A 242 -19.08 -8.09 -3.51
CA ILE A 242 -18.60 -7.47 -4.74
C ILE A 242 -17.13 -7.11 -4.52
N PHE A 243 -16.24 -7.74 -5.29
CA PHE A 243 -14.81 -7.49 -5.25
C PHE A 243 -14.39 -6.51 -6.33
N VAL A 244 -13.73 -5.42 -5.95
CA VAL A 244 -13.24 -4.39 -6.86
C VAL A 244 -11.71 -4.42 -6.84
N GLY A 245 -11.08 -4.93 -7.90
CA GLY A 245 -9.62 -5.00 -8.01
C GLY A 245 -8.93 -5.80 -6.89
N SER A 246 -9.63 -6.75 -6.26
CA SER A 246 -9.11 -7.51 -5.12
C SER A 246 -8.14 -8.62 -5.55
N PRO A 247 -6.97 -8.75 -4.89
CA PRO A 247 -5.96 -9.74 -5.26
C PRO A 247 -6.28 -11.11 -4.64
N LEU A 248 -7.34 -11.78 -5.09
CA LEU A 248 -7.86 -13.00 -4.43
C LEU A 248 -6.90 -14.20 -4.48
N THR A 249 -6.04 -14.26 -5.50
CA THR A 249 -4.92 -15.22 -5.61
C THR A 249 -3.59 -14.61 -5.16
N GLY A 250 -3.64 -13.51 -4.41
CA GLY A 250 -2.49 -12.66 -4.14
C GLY A 250 -2.09 -11.78 -5.31
N THR A 251 -1.25 -10.79 -5.02
CA THR A 251 -0.67 -9.88 -6.02
C THR A 251 0.84 -10.06 -6.12
N SER A 252 1.34 -10.06 -7.36
CA SER A 252 2.79 -10.03 -7.59
C SER A 252 3.38 -8.68 -7.17
N LEU A 253 2.59 -7.60 -7.05
CA LEU A 253 3.08 -6.30 -6.58
C LEU A 253 3.51 -6.32 -5.11
N ALA A 254 3.00 -7.27 -4.32
CA ALA A 254 3.45 -7.52 -2.95
C ALA A 254 4.48 -8.66 -2.87
N SER A 255 4.89 -9.22 -4.03
CA SER A 255 5.97 -10.21 -4.07
C SER A 255 7.34 -9.53 -3.95
N PRO A 256 8.33 -10.18 -3.31
CA PRO A 256 9.68 -9.62 -3.15
C PRO A 256 10.34 -9.19 -4.46
N ALA A 257 10.17 -9.98 -5.52
CA ALA A 257 10.76 -9.73 -6.82
C ALA A 257 10.21 -8.47 -7.52
N ARG A 258 8.98 -8.04 -7.20
CA ARG A 258 8.29 -6.94 -7.88
C ARG A 258 7.81 -5.84 -6.95
N LEU A 259 8.12 -5.91 -5.65
CA LEU A 259 7.74 -4.90 -4.67
C LEU A 259 8.20 -3.50 -5.09
N ARG A 260 9.46 -3.37 -5.53
CA ARG A 260 9.99 -2.10 -6.05
C ARG A 260 9.20 -1.60 -7.26
N ALA A 261 8.74 -2.49 -8.14
CA ALA A 261 7.89 -2.13 -9.26
C ALA A 261 6.47 -1.73 -8.81
N GLY A 262 5.90 -2.39 -7.79
CA GLY A 262 4.63 -2.02 -7.18
C GLY A 262 4.67 -0.66 -6.48
N LEU A 263 5.75 -0.36 -5.77
CA LEU A 263 5.98 0.98 -5.21
C LEU A 263 6.06 2.05 -6.30
N ASN A 264 6.68 1.73 -7.44
CA ASN A 264 6.72 2.64 -8.58
C ASN A 264 5.32 2.87 -9.18
N VAL A 265 4.44 1.87 -9.19
CA VAL A 265 3.03 2.07 -9.62
C VAL A 265 2.34 3.08 -8.69
N LEU A 266 2.55 2.98 -7.37
CA LEU A 266 2.00 3.95 -6.42
C LEU A 266 2.54 5.37 -6.65
N ALA A 267 3.84 5.51 -6.95
CA ALA A 267 4.45 6.80 -7.28
C ALA A 267 3.87 7.47 -8.54
N ASN A 268 3.28 6.68 -9.43
CA ASN A 268 2.71 7.14 -10.70
C ASN A 268 1.19 6.98 -10.76
N PHE A 269 0.54 6.71 -9.62
CA PHE A 269 -0.88 6.38 -9.54
C PHE A 269 -1.78 7.49 -10.11
N SER A 270 -1.41 8.76 -9.89
CA SER A 270 -2.07 9.94 -10.47
C SER A 270 -2.03 9.98 -12.00
N LYS A 271 -0.91 9.58 -12.62
CA LYS A 271 -0.78 9.47 -14.07
C LYS A 271 -1.54 8.26 -14.63
N LEU A 272 -1.70 7.21 -13.82
CA LEU A 272 -2.38 5.98 -14.22
C LEU A 272 -3.91 6.11 -14.21
N LEU A 273 -4.47 6.89 -13.27
CA LEU A 273 -5.92 7.06 -13.10
C LEU A 273 -6.46 8.41 -13.59
N GLY A 274 -5.59 9.29 -14.12
CA GLY A 274 -6.00 10.62 -14.60
C GLY A 274 -6.46 11.57 -13.50
N THR A 275 -6.32 11.20 -12.23
CA THR A 275 -6.69 12.02 -11.07
C THR A 275 -5.44 12.76 -10.57
N ALA A 276 -5.52 14.09 -10.47
CA ALA A 276 -4.41 14.96 -10.05
C ALA A 276 -4.02 14.82 -8.56
N ALA A 277 -4.53 13.83 -7.84
CA ALA A 277 -4.42 13.72 -6.39
C ALA A 277 -3.25 12.81 -5.97
N MET A 278 -2.02 13.31 -6.09
CA MET A 278 -0.90 12.81 -5.27
C MET A 278 -1.08 13.34 -3.85
N GLY A 279 -2.00 12.75 -3.09
CA GLY A 279 -2.15 13.06 -1.66
C GLY A 279 -0.94 12.56 -0.86
N VAL A 280 -0.65 13.21 0.27
CA VAL A 280 0.44 12.83 1.21
C VAL A 280 0.44 11.32 1.58
N PRO A 281 -0.72 10.66 1.83
CA PRO A 281 -0.74 9.23 2.16
C PRO A 281 -0.13 8.32 1.08
N PHE A 282 -0.32 8.66 -0.21
CA PHE A 282 0.18 7.85 -1.33
C PHE A 282 1.71 7.90 -1.49
N MET A 283 2.38 8.95 -0.99
CA MET A 283 3.84 9.06 -0.98
C MET A 283 4.47 8.56 0.32
N LYS A 284 3.77 8.74 1.45
CA LYS A 284 4.19 8.27 2.77
C LYS A 284 4.36 6.76 2.82
N ALA A 285 3.36 6.01 2.36
CA ALA A 285 3.35 4.55 2.47
C ALA A 285 4.54 3.85 1.77
N PRO A 286 4.87 4.16 0.50
CA PRO A 286 6.07 3.61 -0.15
C PRO A 286 7.38 3.93 0.57
N ALA A 287 7.54 5.16 1.04
CA ALA A 287 8.75 5.61 1.72
C ALA A 287 8.93 4.91 3.07
N ALA A 288 7.87 4.79 3.86
CA ALA A 288 7.88 4.06 5.13
C ALA A 288 8.21 2.57 4.92
N LEU A 289 7.63 1.96 3.88
CA LEU A 289 7.94 0.58 3.52
C LEU A 289 9.42 0.39 3.15
N LEU A 290 9.99 1.32 2.38
CA LEU A 290 11.41 1.29 2.01
C LEU A 290 12.34 1.46 3.21
N ARG A 291 11.92 2.23 4.23
CA ARG A 291 12.65 2.34 5.49
C ARG A 291 12.69 1.00 6.23
N VAL A 292 11.56 0.30 6.35
CA VAL A 292 11.51 -1.05 6.96
C VAL A 292 12.42 -2.02 6.22
N ILE A 293 12.32 -2.06 4.89
CA ILE A 293 13.17 -2.91 4.05
C ILE A 293 14.64 -2.56 4.27
N GLY A 294 15.01 -1.29 4.19
CA GLY A 294 16.39 -0.85 4.37
C GLY A 294 16.95 -1.12 5.75
N SER A 295 16.10 -1.15 6.79
CA SER A 295 16.48 -1.49 8.16
C SER A 295 16.79 -2.97 8.33
N VAL A 296 16.03 -3.84 7.67
CA VAL A 296 16.21 -5.31 7.78
C VAL A 296 17.36 -5.80 6.91
N VAL A 297 17.45 -5.32 5.68
CA VAL A 297 18.31 -5.92 4.65
C VAL A 297 19.54 -5.08 4.32
N GLY A 298 19.63 -3.85 4.83
CA GLY A 298 20.60 -2.86 4.36
C GLY A 298 20.35 -2.46 2.90
N VAL A 299 21.15 -1.53 2.37
CA VAL A 299 20.85 -0.92 1.06
C VAL A 299 21.40 -1.72 -0.15
N THR A 300 22.24 -2.73 0.09
CA THR A 300 23.01 -3.43 -0.95
C THR A 300 22.61 -4.91 -1.13
N SER A 301 21.48 -5.32 -0.58
CA SER A 301 21.11 -6.72 -0.37
C SER A 301 20.56 -7.47 -1.58
N ARG A 302 20.78 -8.79 -1.58
CA ARG A 302 20.32 -9.78 -2.57
C ARG A 302 18.84 -10.16 -2.36
N ALA A 303 18.22 -10.80 -3.36
CA ALA A 303 16.79 -11.16 -3.36
C ALA A 303 16.29 -11.92 -2.10
N PRO A 304 16.99 -12.92 -1.53
CA PRO A 304 16.46 -13.69 -0.38
C PRO A 304 16.20 -12.86 0.88
N LEU A 305 16.91 -11.73 1.03
CA LEU A 305 16.72 -10.85 2.18
C LEU A 305 15.44 -10.02 2.04
N LEU A 306 14.99 -9.72 0.82
CA LEU A 306 13.73 -9.00 0.58
C LEU A 306 12.52 -9.83 0.99
N ASP A 307 12.59 -11.16 0.84
CA ASP A 307 11.56 -12.09 1.30
C ASP A 307 11.39 -12.00 2.82
N ALA A 308 12.50 -11.99 3.56
CA ALA A 308 12.50 -11.83 5.01
C ALA A 308 11.94 -10.46 5.43
N ALA A 309 12.32 -9.38 4.75
CA ALA A 309 11.78 -8.06 5.04
C ALA A 309 10.27 -7.96 4.80
N LEU A 310 9.77 -8.57 3.72
CA LEU A 310 8.34 -8.61 3.44
C LEU A 310 7.56 -9.47 4.44
N ALA A 311 8.12 -10.60 4.87
CA ALA A 311 7.53 -11.43 5.91
C ALA A 311 7.36 -10.67 7.24
N MET A 312 8.22 -9.67 7.51
CA MET A 312 8.11 -8.77 8.66
C MET A 312 7.02 -7.70 8.52
N ILE A 313 6.30 -7.67 7.40
CA ILE A 313 5.20 -6.73 7.15
C ILE A 313 3.92 -7.54 6.93
N PRO A 314 3.21 -7.91 8.02
CA PRO A 314 2.12 -8.88 7.96
C PRO A 314 1.02 -8.52 6.95
N GLY A 315 0.67 -7.23 6.86
CA GLY A 315 -0.36 -6.74 5.96
C GLY A 315 -0.03 -6.92 4.48
N LEU A 316 1.25 -6.79 4.10
CA LEU A 316 1.71 -7.02 2.73
C LEU A 316 1.99 -8.51 2.46
N ASN A 317 2.56 -9.21 3.44
CA ASN A 317 2.82 -10.63 3.34
C ASN A 317 1.52 -11.43 3.09
N GLY A 318 0.44 -11.12 3.81
CA GLY A 318 -0.85 -11.81 3.66
C GLY A 318 -1.52 -11.69 2.28
N GLN A 319 -1.06 -10.77 1.42
CA GLN A 319 -1.54 -10.60 0.03
C GLN A 319 -0.47 -10.91 -1.02
N SER A 320 0.71 -11.37 -0.61
CA SER A 320 1.84 -11.63 -1.50
C SER A 320 1.62 -12.91 -2.32
N ARG A 321 1.70 -12.82 -3.65
CA ARG A 321 1.61 -14.00 -4.53
C ARG A 321 2.95 -14.74 -4.59
N ILE A 322 3.21 -15.53 -3.55
CA ILE A 322 4.36 -16.45 -3.43
C ILE A 322 3.84 -17.86 -3.11
N GLU A 323 4.59 -18.89 -3.52
CA GLU A 323 4.17 -20.29 -3.40
C GLU A 323 3.93 -20.72 -1.94
N ASN A 324 4.68 -20.17 -1.00
CA ASN A 324 4.63 -20.51 0.42
C ASN A 324 3.82 -19.51 1.27
N ASN A 325 2.87 -18.77 0.67
CA ASN A 325 2.00 -17.88 1.42
C ASN A 325 0.95 -18.67 2.22
N ALA A 326 1.23 -18.86 3.52
CA ALA A 326 0.38 -19.64 4.41
C ALA A 326 -1.06 -19.14 4.52
N GLU A 327 -1.30 -17.82 4.46
CA GLU A 327 -2.64 -17.25 4.51
C GLU A 327 -3.41 -17.52 3.23
N LEU A 328 -2.83 -17.19 2.07
CA LEU A 328 -3.51 -17.41 0.79
C LEU A 328 -3.73 -18.89 0.49
N ILE A 329 -2.81 -19.78 0.87
CA ILE A 329 -3.01 -21.22 0.73
C ILE A 329 -4.27 -21.66 1.49
N ARG A 330 -4.40 -21.26 2.76
CA ARG A 330 -5.56 -21.64 3.60
C ARG A 330 -6.85 -21.01 3.11
N LEU A 331 -6.82 -19.72 2.74
CA LEU A 331 -7.98 -19.04 2.19
C LEU A 331 -8.47 -19.67 0.88
N ASN A 332 -7.56 -20.21 0.06
CA ASN A 332 -7.93 -20.86 -1.20
C ASN A 332 -8.27 -22.36 -1.07
N GLN A 333 -8.15 -22.93 0.15
CA GLN A 333 -8.69 -24.26 0.46
C GLN A 333 -10.19 -24.21 0.84
N GLY A 334 -10.72 -23.01 1.15
CA GLY A 334 -12.12 -22.80 1.50
C GLY A 334 -13.08 -23.06 0.34
N SER A 335 -14.33 -23.40 0.67
CA SER A 335 -15.41 -23.55 -0.32
C SER A 335 -16.08 -22.22 -0.61
N TRP A 336 -16.19 -21.86 -1.89
CA TRP A 336 -16.88 -20.67 -2.37
C TRP A 336 -18.41 -20.83 -2.39
N ALA A 337 -18.93 -22.03 -2.11
CA ALA A 337 -20.30 -22.43 -2.46
C ALA A 337 -21.41 -21.76 -1.61
N SER A 338 -21.09 -21.19 -0.45
CA SER A 338 -22.10 -20.66 0.50
C SER A 338 -22.44 -19.17 0.29
N THR A 339 -21.72 -18.45 -0.58
CA THR A 339 -21.84 -16.99 -0.72
C THR A 339 -21.90 -16.58 -2.20
N SER A 340 -22.75 -15.61 -2.53
CA SER A 340 -22.80 -15.06 -3.90
C SER A 340 -21.69 -14.03 -4.10
N TYR A 341 -20.81 -14.27 -5.06
CA TYR A 341 -19.67 -13.40 -5.36
C TYR A 341 -19.79 -12.76 -6.75
N SER A 342 -19.53 -11.45 -6.81
CA SER A 342 -19.43 -10.68 -8.05
C SER A 342 -18.08 -9.98 -8.11
N PHE A 343 -17.56 -9.75 -9.31
CA PHE A 343 -16.24 -9.15 -9.51
C PHE A 343 -16.33 -7.97 -10.47
N VAL A 344 -15.77 -6.84 -10.05
CA VAL A 344 -15.50 -5.70 -10.93
C VAL A 344 -14.05 -5.80 -11.35
N VAL A 345 -13.85 -6.16 -12.61
CA VAL A 345 -12.54 -6.29 -13.25
C VAL A 345 -12.30 -5.12 -14.20
N SER A 346 -11.05 -4.68 -14.29
CA SER A 346 -10.61 -3.69 -15.27
C SER A 346 -9.44 -4.26 -16.05
N ASP A 347 -9.49 -4.11 -17.37
CA ASP A 347 -8.46 -4.45 -18.32
C ASP A 347 -7.38 -3.36 -18.37
N PHE A 348 -6.58 -3.25 -17.30
CA PHE A 348 -5.39 -2.41 -17.31
C PHE A 348 -4.32 -2.98 -18.27
N GLU A 349 -4.46 -2.74 -19.58
CA GLU A 349 -3.33 -2.82 -20.52
C GLU A 349 -2.43 -1.60 -20.26
N THR A 350 -1.32 -1.79 -19.55
CA THR A 350 -0.19 -0.85 -19.66
C THR A 350 0.20 -0.81 -21.14
N GLY A 351 -0.04 0.32 -21.80
CA GLY A 351 0.09 0.47 -23.25
C GLY A 351 1.50 0.19 -23.74
N ASN A 352 1.85 -1.08 -23.92
CA ASN A 352 3.10 -1.49 -24.54
C ASN A 352 2.90 -1.50 -26.06
N ARG A 353 2.75 -0.30 -26.65
CA ARG A 353 2.73 -0.12 -28.10
C ARG A 353 4.05 -0.51 -28.79
N PHE A 354 5.07 -0.95 -28.04
CA PHE A 354 6.33 -1.44 -28.59
C PHE A 354 6.42 -2.96 -28.77
N ALA A 355 5.55 -3.75 -28.12
CA ALA A 355 5.58 -5.22 -28.27
C ALA A 355 4.82 -5.73 -29.51
N LYS A 356 3.86 -4.95 -30.05
CA LYS A 356 3.06 -5.37 -31.23
C LYS A 356 3.76 -5.18 -32.59
N ARG A 357 4.92 -4.53 -32.66
CA ARG A 357 5.65 -4.35 -33.94
C ARG A 357 6.64 -5.46 -34.31
N LYS A 358 6.97 -6.40 -33.42
CA LYS A 358 7.88 -7.53 -33.73
C LYS A 358 7.19 -8.85 -34.10
N ARG A 359 5.86 -8.95 -34.00
CA ARG A 359 5.11 -10.16 -34.41
C ARG A 359 4.42 -10.06 -35.77
N ALA A 360 4.48 -8.91 -36.44
CA ALA A 360 3.88 -8.71 -37.77
C ALA A 360 4.89 -8.78 -38.94
N ALA A 361 6.18 -9.05 -38.68
CA ALA A 361 7.23 -9.06 -39.71
C ALA A 361 7.88 -10.42 -39.97
N GLN A 362 7.30 -11.52 -39.46
CA GLN A 362 7.73 -12.87 -39.82
C GLN A 362 6.49 -13.77 -40.01
N LYS A 363 6.01 -13.82 -41.25
CA LYS A 363 5.42 -15.02 -41.85
C LYS A 363 5.97 -15.18 -43.28
N PRO A 364 6.14 -16.43 -43.73
CA PRO A 364 7.07 -16.81 -44.78
C PRO A 364 6.45 -16.68 -46.17
N SER A 365 7.29 -16.44 -47.15
CA SER A 365 7.09 -16.87 -48.55
C SER A 365 8.06 -17.99 -48.83
#